data_AF-A0A8W7K9G6-F1
#
_entry.id   AF-A0A8W7K9G6-F1
#
_cell.length_a   1.000
_cell.length_b   1.000
_cell.length_c   1.000
_cell.angle_alpha   90.00
_cell.angle_beta   90.00
_cell.angle_gamma   90.00
#
_symmetry.space_group_name_H-M   'P 1'
#
loop_
_entity.id
_entity.type
_entity.pdbx_description
1 polymer ?
#
loop_
_entity_poly.entity_id
_entity_poly.type
_entity_poly.pdbx_seq_one_letter_code
_entity_poly.pdbx_strand_id
1 'polypeptide(L)'
;MADFCFAVDANYTGTGAKPIPNFLYTPCHCPVGDHCHDNTEDVVPKRLKRFKTTRRIRWLARPRRVRQKFRQRPVLARRQETEIIRSYQKPYASRRIQQLALPRVRSLLVVRQHYRHLLSKVQAQQLNKWIKKSVLTIYSQLASVELPEQPATKIMTTEDWQRHQQWLERNARHRQPPAIPKPPINRKPLAELRDRIGSLSTPKYSRKKVTGKEPQIPAVKPAALKTTPSEHVVKLAQPIARRRRAKGVVTEDTSIPENVLKAQASVRILELASPKRYTKVNNEYRDTPFTVEPNALKAKPSERVLELAKPKKLSKK
;
A
#
# COMPACT_ATOMS: atom_id res chain seq x y z
N MET A 1 39.51 -17.12 20.50
CA MET A 1 38.79 -18.18 21.26
C MET A 1 38.59 -17.64 22.65
N ALA A 2 37.36 -17.23 22.95
CA ALA A 2 36.92 -16.86 24.29
C ALA A 2 35.42 -17.10 24.31
N ASP A 3 35.07 -18.32 24.68
CA ASP A 3 33.69 -18.77 24.88
C ASP A 3 33.19 -18.17 26.19
N PHE A 4 32.06 -17.46 26.13
CA PHE A 4 31.32 -17.07 27.34
C PHE A 4 29.97 -17.78 27.33
N CYS A 5 29.95 -18.88 28.08
CA CYS A 5 28.74 -19.54 28.57
C CYS A 5 28.02 -18.59 29.54
N PHE A 6 26.72 -18.36 29.32
CA PHE A 6 25.84 -17.87 30.38
C PHE A 6 24.94 -19.01 30.83
N ALA A 7 25.23 -19.47 32.04
CA ALA A 7 24.42 -20.38 32.81
C ALA A 7 23.10 -19.71 33.22
N VAL A 8 22.07 -20.55 33.24
CA VAL A 8 20.74 -20.28 33.78
C VAL A 8 20.81 -20.55 35.27
N ASP A 9 20.51 -19.55 36.09
CA ASP A 9 20.15 -19.76 37.48
C ASP A 9 18.90 -18.97 37.86
N ALA A 10 18.15 -19.64 38.73
CA ALA A 10 16.76 -19.43 39.03
C ALA A 10 16.55 -18.50 40.24
N ASN A 11 15.25 -18.27 40.52
CA ASN A 11 14.69 -17.91 41.82
C ASN A 11 14.78 -16.43 42.24
N TYR A 12 13.71 -15.68 41.93
CA TYR A 12 13.27 -14.59 42.80
C TYR A 12 11.81 -14.82 43.22
N THR A 13 11.64 -14.93 44.52
CA THR A 13 10.40 -15.21 45.26
C THR A 13 9.58 -13.94 45.48
N GLY A 14 8.28 -14.02 45.14
CA GLY A 14 7.15 -13.55 45.95
C GLY A 14 6.97 -12.05 46.21
N THR A 15 5.87 -11.50 45.69
CA THR A 15 4.93 -10.72 46.51
C THR A 15 3.51 -10.97 46.00
N GLY A 16 2.69 -11.60 46.84
CA GLY A 16 1.33 -12.00 46.55
C GLY A 16 0.36 -10.82 46.51
N ALA A 17 -0.37 -10.70 45.40
CA ALA A 17 -1.62 -9.97 45.36
C ALA A 17 -2.75 -10.93 45.78
N LYS A 18 -3.35 -10.66 46.95
CA LYS A 18 -4.54 -11.38 47.43
C LYS A 18 -5.73 -11.09 46.48
N PRO A 19 -6.52 -12.08 46.07
CA PRO A 19 -7.75 -11.83 45.33
C PRO A 19 -8.78 -11.16 46.23
N ILE A 20 -9.40 -10.10 45.71
CA ILE A 20 -10.49 -9.35 46.33
C ILE A 20 -11.67 -10.32 46.56
N PRO A 21 -12.20 -10.44 47.79
CA PRO A 21 -13.36 -11.29 48.03
C PRO A 21 -14.61 -10.71 47.34
N ASN A 22 -15.31 -11.61 46.64
CA ASN A 22 -16.62 -11.37 46.04
C ASN A 22 -17.56 -10.72 47.05
N PHE A 23 -18.09 -9.55 46.71
CA PHE A 23 -19.23 -8.94 47.37
C PHE A 23 -20.43 -9.90 47.23
N LEU A 24 -20.63 -10.71 48.26
CA LEU A 24 -21.85 -11.47 48.46
C LEU A 24 -22.94 -10.47 48.83
N TYR A 25 -23.93 -10.35 47.96
CA TYR A 25 -25.16 -9.63 48.23
C TYR A 25 -25.92 -10.37 49.33
N THR A 26 -25.85 -9.88 50.56
CA THR A 26 -26.73 -10.30 51.65
C THR A 26 -28.11 -9.68 51.42
N PRO A 27 -29.19 -10.48 51.27
CA PRO A 27 -30.54 -9.94 51.26
C PRO A 27 -30.87 -9.45 52.67
N CYS A 28 -31.10 -8.15 52.80
CA CYS A 28 -31.58 -7.52 54.02
C CYS A 28 -32.94 -8.11 54.43
N HIS A 29 -32.99 -8.62 55.66
CA HIS A 29 -34.22 -8.83 56.42
C HIS A 29 -34.83 -7.46 56.72
N CYS A 30 -35.88 -7.11 56.00
CA CYS A 30 -36.81 -6.04 56.39
C CYS A 30 -38.21 -6.65 56.49
N PRO A 31 -38.85 -6.66 57.67
CA PRO A 31 -40.24 -7.07 57.82
C PRO A 31 -41.13 -5.85 57.58
N VAL A 32 -41.56 -5.64 56.34
CA VAL A 32 -42.68 -4.77 55.98
C VAL A 32 -43.30 -5.48 54.77
N GLY A 33 -44.37 -6.24 54.93
CA GLY A 33 -45.70 -5.72 55.20
C GLY A 33 -46.48 -5.77 53.89
N ASP A 34 -47.13 -6.91 53.70
CA ASP A 34 -48.35 -7.21 52.92
C ASP A 34 -48.59 -6.61 51.52
N HIS A 35 -49.24 -7.45 50.72
CA HIS A 35 -49.79 -7.24 49.38
C HIS A 35 -48.87 -7.60 48.22
N CYS A 36 -48.97 -8.85 47.75
CA CYS A 36 -49.17 -9.22 46.34
C CYS A 36 -49.61 -10.69 46.30
N HIS A 37 -50.92 -10.89 46.17
CA HIS A 37 -51.52 -12.17 45.83
C HIS A 37 -51.17 -12.56 44.38
N ASP A 38 -50.99 -13.87 44.19
CA ASP A 38 -51.32 -14.69 43.03
C ASP A 38 -50.67 -14.38 41.68
N ASN A 39 -49.84 -15.33 41.22
CA ASN A 39 -50.05 -16.11 39.99
C ASN A 39 -48.80 -16.95 39.70
N THR A 40 -48.74 -18.15 40.25
CA THR A 40 -47.81 -19.21 39.82
C THR A 40 -48.41 -19.90 38.60
N GLU A 41 -48.03 -19.47 37.40
CA GLU A 41 -48.14 -20.32 36.23
C GLU A 41 -46.80 -21.05 36.00
N ASP A 42 -46.88 -22.38 35.97
CA ASP A 42 -45.77 -23.29 35.70
C ASP A 42 -45.24 -23.11 34.27
N VAL A 43 -44.21 -22.25 34.11
CA VAL A 43 -43.50 -22.11 32.84
C VAL A 43 -42.48 -23.25 32.69
N VAL A 44 -42.88 -24.32 32.00
CA VAL A 44 -41.97 -25.37 31.53
C VAL A 44 -40.82 -24.73 30.71
N PRO A 45 -39.54 -24.93 31.06
CA PRO A 45 -38.44 -24.29 30.35
C PRO A 45 -38.35 -24.86 28.93
N LYS A 46 -38.76 -24.06 27.93
CA LYS A 46 -38.54 -24.37 26.51
C LYS A 46 -37.04 -24.63 26.29
N ARG A 47 -36.68 -25.87 25.93
CA ARG A 47 -35.30 -26.26 25.57
C ARG A 47 -34.76 -25.26 24.55
N LEU A 48 -33.82 -24.41 24.97
CA LEU A 48 -33.16 -23.43 24.11
C LEU A 48 -32.57 -24.16 22.91
N LYS A 49 -33.09 -23.91 21.72
CA LYS A 49 -32.53 -24.41 20.47
C LYS A 49 -31.08 -23.93 20.40
N ARG A 50 -30.12 -24.86 20.57
CA ARG A 50 -28.70 -24.56 20.41
C ARG A 50 -28.46 -24.17 18.96
N PHE A 51 -28.45 -22.86 18.68
CA PHE A 51 -28.13 -22.34 17.36
C PHE A 51 -26.71 -22.77 16.98
N LYS A 52 -26.59 -23.73 16.07
CA LYS A 52 -25.30 -24.10 15.47
C LYS A 52 -24.86 -22.93 14.59
N THR A 53 -24.03 -22.04 15.14
CA THR A 53 -23.48 -20.91 14.39
C THR A 53 -22.78 -21.40 13.12
N THR A 54 -23.10 -20.77 11.98
CA THR A 54 -22.52 -21.13 10.68
C THR A 54 -21.00 -20.92 10.70
N ARG A 55 -20.26 -21.67 9.86
CA ARG A 55 -18.80 -21.54 9.73
C ARG A 55 -18.36 -20.09 9.48
N ARG A 56 -19.17 -19.32 8.74
CA ARG A 56 -18.94 -17.89 8.46
C ARG A 56 -19.05 -17.03 9.72
N ILE A 57 -20.10 -17.21 10.52
CA ILE A 57 -20.27 -16.46 11.79
C ILE A 57 -19.12 -16.79 12.74
N ARG A 58 -18.74 -18.07 12.85
CA ARG A 58 -17.56 -18.48 13.63
C ARG A 58 -16.25 -17.89 13.12
N TRP A 59 -16.12 -17.67 11.81
CA TRP A 59 -14.92 -17.03 11.24
C TRP A 59 -14.89 -15.51 11.49
N LEU A 60 -16.04 -14.83 11.40
CA LEU A 60 -16.16 -13.41 11.69
C LEU A 60 -16.00 -13.10 13.18
N ALA A 61 -16.45 -14.01 14.04
CA ALA A 61 -16.30 -13.91 15.50
C ALA A 61 -14.86 -14.16 15.98
N ARG A 62 -13.95 -14.64 15.12
CA ARG A 62 -12.53 -14.74 15.50
C ARG A 62 -11.97 -13.33 15.65
N PRO A 63 -11.42 -12.97 16.83
CA PRO A 63 -10.81 -11.66 17.02
C PRO A 63 -9.71 -11.49 15.97
N ARG A 64 -9.81 -10.42 15.19
CA ARG A 64 -8.80 -10.08 14.20
C ARG A 64 -7.52 -9.81 14.97
N ARG A 65 -6.48 -10.63 14.74
CA ARG A 65 -5.15 -10.37 15.31
C ARG A 65 -4.75 -8.96 14.88
N VAL A 66 -4.62 -8.05 15.85
CA VAL A 66 -4.18 -6.67 15.61
C VAL A 66 -2.76 -6.75 15.08
N ARG A 67 -2.62 -6.63 13.75
CA ARG A 67 -1.31 -6.42 13.16
C ARG A 67 -0.93 -4.98 13.50
N GLN A 68 0.26 -4.78 14.06
CA GLN A 68 0.84 -3.44 14.15
C GLN A 68 0.69 -2.76 12.78
N LYS A 69 -0.03 -1.63 12.72
CA LYS A 69 -0.31 -0.89 11.46
C LYS A 69 0.98 -0.66 10.66
N PHE A 70 2.10 -0.56 11.36
CA PHE A 70 3.43 -0.50 10.82
C PHE A 70 4.32 -1.55 11.50
N ARG A 71 4.57 -2.66 10.80
CA ARG A 71 5.87 -3.32 10.95
C ARG A 71 6.77 -2.71 9.89
N GLN A 72 7.91 -2.17 10.30
CA GLN A 72 9.00 -1.92 9.36
C GLN A 72 9.30 -3.28 8.72
N ARG A 73 8.84 -3.48 7.49
CA ARG A 73 9.30 -4.63 6.72
C ARG A 73 10.78 -4.33 6.47
N PRO A 74 11.72 -5.23 6.83
CA PRO A 74 13.08 -5.08 6.31
C PRO A 74 12.91 -4.97 4.80
N VAL A 75 13.42 -3.87 4.24
CA VAL A 75 13.49 -3.68 2.80
C VAL A 75 14.44 -4.79 2.35
N LEU A 76 13.88 -5.94 2.00
CA LEU A 76 14.61 -6.92 1.21
C LEU A 76 15.10 -6.11 0.01
N ALA A 77 16.41 -6.03 -0.15
CA ALA A 77 17.10 -5.38 -1.27
C ALA A 77 16.83 -6.14 -2.58
N ARG A 78 15.56 -6.48 -2.85
CA ARG A 78 15.12 -6.78 -4.19
C ARG A 78 15.00 -5.44 -4.89
N ARG A 79 16.04 -5.12 -5.65
CA ARG A 79 15.99 -4.18 -6.77
C ARG A 79 14.86 -4.63 -7.70
N GLN A 80 13.63 -4.25 -7.40
CA GLN A 80 12.62 -4.16 -8.44
C GLN A 80 12.74 -2.74 -8.97
N GLU A 81 13.40 -2.61 -10.10
CA GLU A 81 13.45 -1.37 -10.85
C GLU A 81 12.00 -0.94 -11.10
N THR A 82 11.58 0.16 -10.47
CA THR A 82 10.29 0.76 -10.75
C THR A 82 10.39 1.44 -12.11
N GLU A 83 10.05 0.71 -13.17
CA GLU A 83 9.93 1.28 -14.50
C GLU A 83 8.74 2.25 -14.52
N ILE A 84 9.04 3.54 -14.66
CA ILE A 84 8.03 4.58 -14.88
C ILE A 84 7.60 4.47 -16.35
N ILE A 85 6.54 3.71 -16.61
CA ILE A 85 5.97 3.57 -17.95
C ILE A 85 5.15 4.81 -18.28
N ARG A 86 5.68 5.66 -19.15
CA ARG A 86 4.98 6.82 -19.72
C ARG A 86 4.03 6.31 -20.81
N SER A 87 2.73 6.53 -20.63
CA SER A 87 1.63 5.98 -21.45
C SER A 87 1.71 6.32 -22.95
N TYR A 88 2.49 7.33 -23.33
CA TYR A 88 2.71 7.76 -24.70
C TYR A 88 3.94 7.11 -25.38
N GLN A 89 4.88 6.51 -24.62
CA GLN A 89 6.08 5.87 -25.18
C GLN A 89 5.85 4.40 -25.55
N LYS A 90 4.88 3.75 -24.88
CA LYS A 90 4.38 2.42 -25.25
C LYS A 90 2.86 2.50 -25.10
N PRO A 91 2.05 2.20 -26.14
CA PRO A 91 0.60 2.14 -26.01
C PRO A 91 0.23 0.95 -25.11
N TYR A 92 0.35 1.13 -23.81
CA TYR A 92 0.00 0.12 -22.82
C TYR A 92 -1.39 0.45 -22.31
N ALA A 93 -2.37 -0.33 -22.76
CA ALA A 93 -3.72 -0.30 -22.24
C ALA A 93 -3.70 -0.29 -20.70
N SER A 94 -4.54 0.53 -20.05
CA SER A 94 -4.60 0.56 -18.58
C SER A 94 -4.78 -0.85 -18.00
N ARG A 95 -4.30 -1.13 -16.78
CA ARG A 95 -4.48 -2.46 -16.16
C ARG A 95 -5.93 -2.94 -16.18
N ARG A 96 -6.90 -2.02 -16.11
CA ARG A 96 -8.34 -2.30 -16.26
C ARG A 96 -8.70 -2.69 -17.69
N ILE A 97 -8.25 -1.96 -18.70
CA ILE A 97 -8.46 -2.29 -20.12
C ILE A 97 -7.77 -3.61 -20.47
N GLN A 98 -6.59 -3.88 -19.91
CA GLN A 98 -5.94 -5.18 -20.04
C GLN A 98 -6.73 -6.27 -19.35
N GLN A 99 -7.22 -6.07 -18.13
CA GLN A 99 -8.09 -7.05 -17.46
C GLN A 99 -9.38 -7.33 -18.25
N LEU A 100 -9.90 -6.34 -18.98
CA LEU A 100 -11.05 -6.49 -19.88
C LEU A 100 -10.67 -7.16 -21.21
N ALA A 101 -9.45 -6.93 -21.71
CA ALA A 101 -8.89 -7.53 -22.91
C ALA A 101 -8.30 -8.93 -22.68
N LEU A 102 -8.06 -9.31 -21.42
CA LEU A 102 -7.57 -10.64 -21.09
C LEU A 102 -8.71 -11.63 -21.25
N PRO A 103 -8.51 -12.68 -22.05
CA PRO A 103 -9.58 -13.63 -22.29
C PRO A 103 -9.99 -14.27 -20.97
N ARG A 104 -11.28 -14.61 -20.87
CA ARG A 104 -11.92 -15.24 -19.69
C ARG A 104 -11.10 -16.39 -19.09
N VAL A 105 -10.27 -17.07 -19.89
CA VAL A 105 -9.28 -18.06 -19.43
C VAL A 105 -8.34 -17.53 -18.35
N ARG A 106 -7.77 -16.33 -18.50
CA ARG A 106 -6.74 -15.82 -17.59
C ARG A 106 -7.32 -15.47 -16.23
N SER A 107 -8.52 -14.90 -16.17
CA SER A 107 -9.21 -14.66 -14.90
C SER A 107 -9.52 -15.97 -14.19
N LEU A 108 -9.96 -17.00 -14.91
CA LEU A 108 -10.19 -18.33 -14.36
C LEU A 108 -8.90 -19.01 -13.87
N LEU A 109 -7.76 -18.83 -14.55
CA LEU A 109 -6.46 -19.33 -14.11
C LEU A 109 -5.97 -18.64 -12.82
N VAL A 110 -6.16 -17.33 -12.72
CA VAL A 110 -5.84 -16.55 -11.50
C VAL A 110 -6.71 -17.03 -10.33
N VAL A 111 -8.00 -17.23 -10.55
CA VAL A 111 -8.91 -17.80 -9.54
C VAL A 111 -8.44 -19.20 -9.12
N ARG A 112 -8.04 -20.04 -10.08
CA ARG A 112 -7.50 -21.38 -9.78
C ARG A 112 -6.26 -21.30 -8.90
N GLN A 113 -5.34 -20.38 -9.17
CA GLN A 113 -4.10 -20.25 -8.40
C GLN A 113 -4.35 -19.77 -6.97
N HIS A 114 -5.15 -18.71 -6.79
CA HIS A 114 -5.35 -18.10 -5.47
C HIS A 114 -6.30 -18.89 -4.58
N TYR A 115 -7.33 -19.53 -5.14
CA TYR A 115 -8.41 -20.13 -4.37
C TYR A 115 -8.42 -21.65 -4.41
N ARG A 116 -7.39 -22.32 -4.97
CA ARG A 116 -7.30 -23.80 -5.09
C ARG A 116 -7.64 -24.54 -3.79
N HIS A 117 -7.18 -24.02 -2.67
CA HIS A 117 -7.29 -24.64 -1.34
C HIS A 117 -8.66 -24.43 -0.67
N LEU A 118 -9.46 -23.47 -1.17
CA LEU A 118 -10.78 -23.13 -0.63
C LEU A 118 -11.92 -23.81 -1.41
N LEU A 119 -11.64 -24.28 -2.62
CA LEU A 119 -12.62 -24.91 -3.50
C LEU A 119 -12.84 -26.38 -3.12
N SER A 120 -14.10 -26.81 -3.11
CA SER A 120 -14.42 -28.24 -3.04
C SER A 120 -13.99 -28.96 -4.34
N LYS A 121 -13.87 -30.31 -4.30
CA LYS A 121 -13.49 -31.10 -5.49
C LYS A 121 -14.43 -30.82 -6.69
N VAL A 122 -15.73 -30.73 -6.44
CA VAL A 122 -16.75 -30.43 -7.46
C VAL A 122 -16.55 -29.04 -8.05
N GLN A 123 -16.32 -28.03 -7.21
CA GLN A 123 -16.07 -26.65 -7.65
C GLN A 123 -14.77 -26.54 -8.46
N ALA A 124 -13.72 -27.24 -8.04
CA ALA A 124 -12.46 -27.28 -8.78
C ALA A 124 -12.61 -27.94 -10.16
N GLN A 125 -13.42 -29.01 -10.27
CA GLN A 125 -13.74 -29.63 -11.55
C GLN A 125 -14.54 -28.71 -12.47
N GLN A 126 -15.56 -28.01 -11.94
CA GLN A 126 -16.33 -27.01 -12.70
C GLN A 126 -15.42 -25.87 -13.20
N LEU A 127 -14.54 -25.35 -12.34
CA LEU A 127 -13.55 -24.33 -12.72
C LEU A 127 -12.64 -24.83 -13.86
N ASN A 128 -12.15 -26.07 -13.78
CA ASN A 128 -11.33 -26.66 -14.85
C ASN A 128 -12.13 -26.85 -16.16
N LYS A 129 -13.42 -27.22 -16.08
CA LYS A 129 -14.30 -27.28 -17.27
C LYS A 129 -14.47 -25.90 -17.91
N TRP A 130 -14.66 -24.85 -17.11
CA TRP A 130 -14.75 -23.48 -17.63
C TRP A 130 -13.43 -23.01 -18.25
N ILE A 131 -12.28 -23.35 -17.66
CA ILE A 131 -10.97 -23.07 -18.25
C ILE A 131 -10.86 -23.77 -19.62
N LYS A 132 -11.16 -25.07 -19.70
CA LYS A 132 -11.12 -25.81 -20.97
C LYS A 132 -12.06 -25.22 -22.03
N LYS A 133 -13.31 -24.91 -21.67
CA LYS A 133 -14.30 -24.30 -22.57
C LYS A 133 -13.83 -22.93 -23.06
N SER A 134 -13.26 -22.11 -22.18
CA SER A 134 -12.75 -20.78 -22.53
C SER A 134 -11.46 -20.84 -23.38
N VAL A 135 -10.60 -21.84 -23.18
CA VAL A 135 -9.42 -22.07 -24.03
C VAL A 135 -9.82 -22.47 -25.44
N LEU A 136 -10.78 -23.40 -25.57
CA LEU A 136 -11.30 -23.82 -26.88
C LEU A 136 -11.95 -22.66 -27.64
N THR A 137 -12.63 -21.75 -26.95
CA THR A 137 -13.22 -20.55 -27.57
C THR A 137 -12.17 -19.53 -28.00
N ILE A 138 -11.05 -19.38 -27.27
CA ILE A 138 -9.94 -18.54 -27.74
C ILE A 138 -9.37 -19.11 -29.04
N TYR A 139 -9.09 -20.42 -29.09
CA TYR A 139 -8.50 -21.03 -30.29
C TYR A 139 -9.46 -21.01 -31.48
N SER A 140 -10.76 -21.20 -31.27
CA SER A 140 -11.75 -21.04 -32.34
C SER A 140 -11.83 -19.59 -32.84
N GLN A 141 -11.77 -18.61 -31.93
CA GLN A 141 -11.76 -17.20 -32.31
C GLN A 141 -10.48 -16.82 -33.05
N LEU A 142 -9.31 -17.27 -32.60
CA LEU A 142 -8.05 -17.02 -33.30
C LEU A 142 -8.00 -17.70 -34.68
N ALA A 143 -8.63 -18.87 -34.84
CA ALA A 143 -8.70 -19.56 -36.13
C ALA A 143 -9.66 -18.86 -37.13
N SER A 144 -10.66 -18.14 -36.63
CA SER A 144 -11.64 -17.42 -37.46
C SER A 144 -11.33 -15.92 -37.66
N VAL A 145 -10.27 -15.39 -37.04
CA VAL A 145 -9.84 -14.01 -37.25
C VAL A 145 -8.97 -13.98 -38.50
N GLU A 146 -9.61 -13.71 -39.64
CA GLU A 146 -8.90 -13.20 -40.80
C GLU A 146 -8.28 -11.86 -40.43
N LEU A 147 -6.95 -11.76 -40.53
CA LEU A 147 -6.26 -10.50 -40.32
C LEU A 147 -6.75 -9.55 -41.42
N PRO A 148 -7.25 -8.35 -41.07
CA PRO A 148 -7.61 -7.39 -42.10
C PRO A 148 -6.38 -7.12 -42.95
N GLU A 149 -6.55 -7.14 -44.27
CA GLU A 149 -5.48 -6.80 -45.21
C GLU A 149 -4.85 -5.48 -44.76
N GLN A 150 -3.53 -5.47 -44.56
CA GLN A 150 -2.86 -4.25 -44.16
C GLN A 150 -3.07 -3.25 -45.29
N PRO A 151 -3.72 -2.09 -45.04
CA PRO A 151 -3.95 -1.13 -46.09
C PRO A 151 -2.58 -0.70 -46.62
N ALA A 152 -2.39 -0.78 -47.93
CA ALA A 152 -1.17 -0.32 -48.57
C ALA A 152 -0.83 1.08 -48.05
N THR A 153 0.40 1.27 -47.57
CA THR A 153 0.85 2.56 -47.05
C THR A 153 0.74 3.59 -48.17
N LYS A 154 -0.25 4.49 -48.07
CA LYS A 154 -0.43 5.55 -49.04
C LYS A 154 0.82 6.43 -49.03
N ILE A 155 1.53 6.48 -50.15
CA ILE A 155 2.62 7.44 -50.35
C ILE A 155 1.97 8.82 -50.35
N MET A 156 2.35 9.63 -49.37
CA MET A 156 1.72 10.92 -49.13
C MET A 156 2.15 11.91 -50.20
N THR A 157 1.19 12.56 -50.88
CA THR A 157 1.48 13.55 -51.92
C THR A 157 2.08 14.83 -51.31
N THR A 158 2.72 15.66 -52.13
CA THR A 158 3.31 16.94 -51.68
C THR A 158 2.27 17.89 -51.09
N GLU A 159 1.06 17.92 -51.65
CA GLU A 159 -0.08 18.70 -51.14
C GLU A 159 -0.58 18.16 -49.78
N ASP A 160 -0.65 16.84 -49.63
CA ASP A 160 -1.00 16.22 -48.35
C ASP A 160 0.05 16.53 -47.28
N TRP A 161 1.33 16.63 -47.67
CA TRP A 161 2.41 17.04 -46.77
C TRP A 161 2.25 18.48 -46.29
N GLN A 162 1.89 19.41 -47.19
CA GLN A 162 1.61 20.79 -46.81
C GLN A 162 0.40 20.90 -45.86
N ARG A 163 -0.68 20.16 -46.13
CA ARG A 163 -1.83 20.08 -45.21
C ARG A 163 -1.43 19.52 -43.84
N HIS A 164 -0.54 18.54 -43.82
CA HIS A 164 -0.02 17.97 -42.58
C HIS A 164 0.86 18.95 -41.81
N GLN A 165 1.70 19.73 -42.49
CA GLN A 165 2.49 20.79 -41.86
C GLN A 165 1.60 21.85 -41.20
N GLN A 166 0.56 22.31 -41.89
CA GLN A 166 -0.42 23.24 -41.32
C GLN A 166 -1.16 22.65 -40.10
N TRP A 167 -1.49 21.35 -40.14
CA TRP A 167 -2.09 20.64 -39.00
C TRP A 167 -1.14 20.55 -37.81
N LEU A 168 0.14 20.26 -38.06
CA LEU A 168 1.18 20.24 -37.03
C LEU A 168 1.35 21.62 -36.40
N GLU A 169 1.43 22.69 -37.19
CA GLU A 169 1.51 24.07 -36.68
C GLU A 169 0.32 24.43 -35.80
N ARG A 170 -0.89 24.06 -36.21
CA ARG A 170 -2.12 24.29 -35.44
C ARG A 170 -2.12 23.53 -34.10
N ASN A 171 -1.66 22.29 -34.09
CA ASN A 171 -1.65 21.45 -32.88
C ASN A 171 -0.42 21.65 -31.98
N ALA A 172 0.68 22.16 -32.53
CA ALA A 172 1.87 22.54 -31.79
C ALA A 172 1.66 23.81 -30.96
N ARG A 173 0.66 24.64 -31.30
CA ARG A 173 0.22 25.74 -30.43
C ARG A 173 -0.23 25.16 -29.09
N HIS A 174 0.28 25.72 -27.99
CA HIS A 174 -0.11 25.32 -26.65
C HIS A 174 -1.64 25.44 -26.49
N ARG A 175 -2.27 24.40 -25.93
CA ARG A 175 -3.70 24.42 -25.67
C ARG A 175 -3.95 25.32 -24.47
N GLN A 176 -4.48 26.53 -24.71
CA GLN A 176 -5.01 27.35 -23.64
C GLN A 176 -6.28 26.65 -23.11
N PRO A 177 -6.32 26.26 -21.82
CA PRO A 177 -7.55 25.73 -21.25
C PRO A 177 -8.63 26.82 -21.37
N PRO A 178 -9.90 26.45 -21.67
CA PRO A 178 -10.97 27.43 -21.68
C PRO A 178 -11.02 28.13 -20.34
N ALA A 179 -11.12 29.46 -20.34
CA ALA A 179 -11.27 30.23 -19.12
C ALA A 179 -12.53 29.75 -18.40
N ILE A 180 -12.37 29.12 -17.23
CA ILE A 180 -13.51 28.70 -16.42
C ILE A 180 -14.20 29.99 -15.98
N PRO A 181 -15.47 30.24 -16.37
CA PRO A 181 -16.18 31.42 -15.92
C PRO A 181 -16.29 31.33 -14.39
N LYS A 182 -15.77 32.35 -13.70
CA LYS A 182 -15.91 32.43 -12.25
C LYS A 182 -17.41 32.60 -11.96
N PRO A 183 -18.04 31.74 -11.15
CA PRO A 183 -19.44 31.92 -10.82
C PRO A 183 -19.62 33.30 -10.18
N PRO A 184 -20.71 34.03 -10.49
CA PRO A 184 -20.98 35.31 -9.85
C PRO A 184 -21.08 35.11 -8.33
N ILE A 185 -20.28 35.85 -7.58
CA ILE A 185 -20.34 35.82 -6.12
C ILE A 185 -21.48 36.77 -5.70
N ASN A 186 -22.66 36.22 -5.47
CA ASN A 186 -23.80 36.97 -4.93
C ASN A 186 -23.54 37.31 -3.46
N ARG A 187 -22.83 38.41 -3.19
CA ARG A 187 -22.65 38.94 -1.83
C ARG A 187 -23.88 39.75 -1.46
N LYS A 188 -24.47 39.45 -0.30
CA LYS A 188 -25.50 40.33 0.27
C LYS A 188 -24.87 41.67 0.67
N PRO A 189 -25.54 42.81 0.43
CA PRO A 189 -25.05 44.10 0.88
C PRO A 189 -24.95 44.12 2.41
N LEU A 190 -23.98 44.87 2.94
CA LEU A 190 -23.71 44.93 4.37
C LEU A 190 -24.94 45.35 5.18
N ALA A 191 -25.78 46.23 4.62
CA ALA A 191 -27.02 46.71 5.25
C ALA A 191 -27.94 45.55 5.67
N GLU A 192 -28.17 44.57 4.79
CA GLU A 192 -28.99 43.38 5.08
C GLU A 192 -28.35 42.44 6.10
N LEU A 193 -27.03 42.50 6.28
CA LEU A 193 -26.28 41.63 7.18
C LEU A 193 -26.08 42.24 8.58
N ARG A 194 -26.31 43.54 8.77
CA ARG A 194 -26.05 44.24 10.05
C ARG A 194 -26.76 43.59 11.23
N ASP A 195 -28.04 43.29 11.09
CA ASP A 195 -28.84 42.72 12.18
C ASP A 195 -28.37 41.31 12.56
N ARG A 196 -28.03 40.51 11.55
CA ARG A 196 -27.49 39.16 11.76
C ARG A 196 -26.11 39.20 12.41
N ILE A 197 -25.24 40.12 11.98
CA ILE A 197 -23.93 40.33 12.59
C ILE A 197 -24.10 40.75 14.04
N GLY A 198 -25.03 41.66 14.33
CA GLY A 198 -25.40 42.05 15.69
C GLY A 198 -25.83 40.85 16.53
N SER A 199 -26.76 40.03 16.03
CA SER A 199 -27.22 38.81 16.69
C SER A 199 -26.07 37.83 16.98
N LEU A 200 -25.21 37.57 15.99
CA LEU A 200 -24.06 36.66 16.14
C LEU A 200 -22.97 37.21 17.08
N SER A 201 -22.86 38.53 17.20
CA SER A 201 -21.92 39.18 18.12
C SER A 201 -22.35 39.09 19.58
N THR A 202 -23.64 38.85 19.84
CA THR A 202 -24.11 38.61 21.21
C THR A 202 -23.71 37.21 21.68
N PRO A 203 -23.20 37.07 22.92
CA PRO A 203 -22.85 35.75 23.44
C PRO A 203 -24.11 34.90 23.60
N LYS A 204 -24.06 33.66 23.14
CA LYS A 204 -25.17 32.69 23.24
C LYS A 204 -25.68 32.49 24.67
N TYR A 205 -24.81 32.69 25.65
CA TYR A 205 -25.13 32.65 27.07
C TYR A 205 -24.52 33.87 27.74
N SER A 206 -25.34 34.71 28.36
CA SER A 206 -24.84 35.67 29.34
C SER A 206 -24.39 34.85 30.56
N ARG A 207 -23.08 34.63 30.68
CA ARG A 207 -22.55 34.18 31.97
C ARG A 207 -22.98 35.22 32.98
N LYS A 208 -23.69 34.81 34.04
CA LYS A 208 -23.90 35.67 35.21
C LYS A 208 -22.52 36.21 35.58
N LYS A 209 -22.36 37.54 35.66
CA LYS A 209 -21.13 38.13 36.22
C LYS A 209 -20.83 37.35 37.49
N VAL A 210 -19.58 36.94 37.71
CA VAL A 210 -19.20 36.21 38.93
C VAL A 210 -19.64 37.08 40.10
N THR A 211 -20.74 36.71 40.74
CA THR A 211 -21.27 37.44 41.90
C THR A 211 -20.44 36.99 43.09
N GLY A 212 -19.43 37.78 43.41
CA GLY A 212 -18.50 37.54 44.51
C GLY A 212 -17.30 38.48 44.41
N LYS A 213 -16.57 38.68 45.52
CA LYS A 213 -15.24 39.27 45.45
C LYS A 213 -14.38 38.34 44.60
N GLU A 214 -13.78 38.85 43.52
CA GLU A 214 -12.75 38.09 42.81
C GLU A 214 -11.75 37.58 43.84
N PRO A 215 -11.37 36.28 43.82
CA PRO A 215 -10.35 35.80 44.73
C PRO A 215 -9.14 36.69 44.55
N GLN A 216 -8.73 37.39 45.62
CA GLN A 216 -7.50 38.16 45.58
C GLN A 216 -6.38 37.15 45.36
N ILE A 217 -5.93 37.03 44.12
CA ILE A 217 -4.74 36.27 43.79
C ILE A 217 -3.65 36.92 44.63
N PRO A 218 -3.00 36.18 45.54
CA PRO A 218 -2.01 36.78 46.42
C PRO A 218 -0.96 37.46 45.55
N ALA A 219 -0.78 38.76 45.79
CA ALA A 219 0.21 39.54 45.07
C ALA A 219 1.56 38.81 45.16
N VAL A 220 2.29 38.78 44.04
CA VAL A 220 3.62 38.18 43.99
C VAL A 220 4.46 38.84 45.09
N LYS A 221 5.08 38.03 45.96
CA LYS A 221 5.91 38.54 47.05
C LYS A 221 6.95 39.53 46.50
N PRO A 222 7.25 40.65 47.17
CA PRO A 222 8.16 41.67 46.65
C PRO A 222 9.56 41.14 46.36
N ALA A 223 9.99 40.09 47.08
CA ALA A 223 11.25 39.39 46.81
C ALA A 223 11.25 38.71 45.42
N ALA A 224 10.15 38.08 45.01
CA ALA A 224 10.04 37.39 43.72
C ALA A 224 9.99 38.35 42.52
N LEU A 225 9.67 39.64 42.74
CA LEU A 225 9.79 40.68 41.71
C LEU A 225 11.24 41.13 41.48
N LYS A 226 12.11 40.97 42.49
CA LYS A 226 13.53 41.37 42.43
C LYS A 226 14.47 40.24 42.02
N THR A 227 14.01 38.99 42.03
CA THR A 227 14.85 37.83 41.67
C THR A 227 15.15 37.81 40.19
N THR A 228 16.44 37.79 39.84
CA THR A 228 16.89 37.53 38.48
C THR A 228 16.64 36.06 38.12
N PRO A 229 16.04 35.76 36.96
CA PRO A 229 15.79 34.38 36.54
C PRO A 229 17.11 33.64 36.29
N SER A 230 17.12 32.33 36.56
CA SER A 230 18.29 31.49 36.22
C SER A 230 18.46 31.37 34.70
N GLU A 231 19.67 31.09 34.26
CA GLU A 231 20.01 30.91 32.83
C GLU A 231 19.08 29.89 32.14
N HIS A 232 18.71 28.82 32.84
CA HIS A 232 17.78 27.81 32.35
C HIS A 232 16.36 28.38 32.13
N VAL A 233 15.86 29.22 33.04
CA VAL A 233 14.56 29.88 32.90
C VAL A 233 14.57 30.87 31.75
N VAL A 234 15.67 31.62 31.57
CA VAL A 234 15.86 32.51 30.40
C VAL A 234 15.83 31.70 29.11
N LYS A 235 16.49 30.54 29.06
CA LYS A 235 16.50 29.64 27.90
C LYS A 235 15.12 29.04 27.59
N LEU A 236 14.33 28.70 28.61
CA LEU A 236 12.96 28.22 28.43
C LEU A 236 11.98 29.34 28.00
N ALA A 237 12.22 30.57 28.45
CA ALA A 237 11.43 31.74 28.08
C ALA A 237 11.69 32.22 26.66
N GLN A 238 12.82 31.83 26.05
CA GLN A 238 13.06 32.09 24.64
C GLN A 238 11.95 31.44 23.80
N PRO A 239 11.35 32.17 22.86
CA PRO A 239 10.29 31.62 22.02
C PRO A 239 10.84 30.42 21.26
N ILE A 240 10.33 29.23 21.60
CA ILE A 240 10.60 28.03 20.83
C ILE A 240 10.14 28.33 19.41
N ALA A 241 11.06 28.33 18.45
CA ALA A 241 10.75 28.48 17.04
C ALA A 241 9.67 27.44 16.70
N ARG A 242 8.42 27.90 16.57
CA ARG A 242 7.25 27.02 16.45
C ARG A 242 7.52 26.03 15.33
N ARG A 243 7.43 24.73 15.65
CA ARG A 243 7.62 23.63 14.68
C ARG A 243 6.77 23.89 13.44
N ARG A 244 7.43 24.25 12.33
CA ARG A 244 7.14 23.99 10.90
C ARG A 244 5.72 24.20 10.33
N ARG A 245 4.67 24.43 11.12
CA ARG A 245 3.27 24.49 10.64
C ARG A 245 2.82 25.84 10.12
N ALA A 246 3.64 26.89 10.27
CA ALA A 246 3.32 28.26 9.85
C ALA A 246 4.23 28.81 8.73
N LYS A 247 5.22 28.05 8.27
CA LYS A 247 5.83 28.30 6.95
C LYS A 247 4.89 27.63 5.95
N GLY A 248 4.51 28.32 4.87
CA GLY A 248 3.51 27.86 3.90
C GLY A 248 3.84 26.51 3.23
N VAL A 249 3.18 26.21 2.11
CA VAL A 249 3.50 25.01 1.32
C VAL A 249 5.01 24.94 1.11
N VAL A 250 5.65 23.88 1.58
CA VAL A 250 7.06 23.64 1.35
C VAL A 250 7.21 23.42 -0.16
N THR A 251 7.58 24.47 -0.88
CA THR A 251 8.13 24.34 -2.22
C THR A 251 9.49 23.69 -2.04
N GLU A 252 9.55 22.37 -2.22
CA GLU A 252 10.83 21.69 -2.30
C GLU A 252 11.56 22.26 -3.51
N ASP A 253 12.80 22.72 -3.31
CA ASP A 253 13.65 23.20 -4.39
C ASP A 253 13.95 22.00 -5.30
N THR A 254 13.19 21.88 -6.39
CA THR A 254 13.37 20.87 -7.43
C THR A 254 14.55 21.18 -8.35
N SER A 255 15.28 22.26 -8.05
CA SER A 255 16.46 22.66 -8.79
C SER A 255 17.55 21.60 -8.62
N ILE A 256 18.01 21.06 -9.75
CA ILE A 256 19.07 20.08 -9.79
C ILE A 256 20.38 20.81 -9.41
N PRO A 257 21.15 20.32 -8.43
CA PRO A 257 22.38 20.99 -8.03
C PRO A 257 23.37 21.02 -9.20
N GLU A 258 24.11 22.12 -9.35
CA GLU A 258 25.02 22.32 -10.49
C GLU A 258 26.05 21.19 -10.66
N ASN A 259 26.48 20.59 -9.56
CA ASN A 259 27.43 19.48 -9.57
C ASN A 259 26.89 18.26 -10.31
N VAL A 260 25.57 18.03 -10.29
CA VAL A 260 24.92 16.94 -11.03
C VAL A 260 24.81 17.28 -12.52
N LEU A 261 24.58 18.55 -12.86
CA LEU A 261 24.56 19.01 -14.27
C LEU A 261 25.94 18.98 -14.91
N LYS A 262 26.99 19.27 -14.13
CA LYS A 262 28.39 19.30 -14.55
C LYS A 262 29.07 17.91 -14.43
N ALA A 263 28.40 16.91 -13.87
CA ALA A 263 28.97 15.58 -13.68
C ALA A 263 29.20 14.88 -15.02
N GLN A 264 30.45 14.52 -15.31
CA GLN A 264 30.82 13.70 -16.45
C GLN A 264 30.94 12.23 -16.04
N ALA A 265 30.54 11.33 -16.94
CA ALA A 265 30.65 9.89 -16.71
C ALA A 265 32.12 9.47 -16.61
N SER A 266 32.42 8.54 -15.70
CA SER A 266 33.79 8.02 -15.58
C SER A 266 34.22 7.27 -16.84
N VAL A 267 35.53 7.23 -17.10
CA VAL A 267 36.12 6.57 -18.28
C VAL A 267 35.59 5.15 -18.45
N ARG A 268 35.52 4.38 -17.37
CA ARG A 268 34.98 3.01 -17.37
C ARG A 268 33.51 2.93 -17.80
N ILE A 269 32.68 3.90 -17.41
CA ILE A 269 31.27 3.93 -17.82
C ILE A 269 31.18 4.24 -19.31
N LEU A 270 32.02 5.14 -19.83
CA LEU A 270 32.09 5.44 -21.27
C LEU A 270 32.56 4.22 -22.09
N GLU A 271 33.56 3.48 -21.61
CA GLU A 271 34.02 2.24 -22.22
C GLU A 271 32.91 1.18 -22.26
N LEU A 272 32.18 1.00 -21.16
CA LEU A 272 31.08 0.03 -21.08
C LEU A 272 29.86 0.44 -21.91
N ALA A 273 29.61 1.74 -22.05
CA ALA A 273 28.56 2.28 -22.89
C ALA A 273 28.89 2.12 -24.39
N SER A 274 30.17 2.01 -24.74
CA SER A 274 30.57 1.72 -26.12
C SER A 274 30.12 0.30 -26.50
N PRO A 275 29.39 0.13 -27.62
CA PRO A 275 28.94 -1.18 -28.04
C PRO A 275 30.15 -2.05 -28.39
N LYS A 276 30.19 -3.27 -27.87
CA LYS A 276 31.22 -4.25 -28.23
C LYS A 276 31.15 -4.52 -29.74
N ARG A 277 32.13 -4.03 -30.49
CA ARG A 277 32.29 -4.33 -31.91
C ARG A 277 32.96 -5.70 -32.04
N TYR A 278 32.18 -6.69 -32.42
CA TYR A 278 32.71 -8.00 -32.75
C TYR A 278 33.18 -8.01 -34.21
N THR A 279 34.47 -7.78 -34.43
CA THR A 279 35.05 -7.71 -35.79
C THR A 279 35.32 -9.08 -36.42
N LYS A 280 35.14 -10.18 -35.67
CA LYS A 280 35.44 -11.55 -36.10
C LYS A 280 34.42 -12.58 -35.58
N VAL A 281 33.15 -12.21 -35.48
CA VAL A 281 32.11 -13.24 -35.32
C VAL A 281 31.77 -13.72 -36.72
N ASN A 282 32.47 -14.77 -37.16
CA ASN A 282 31.97 -15.62 -38.23
C ASN A 282 30.53 -15.95 -37.85
N ASN A 283 29.60 -15.54 -38.71
CA ASN A 283 28.16 -15.61 -38.59
C ASN A 283 27.63 -16.59 -37.54
N GLU A 284 26.62 -16.15 -36.78
CA GLU A 284 25.76 -17.00 -35.94
C GLU A 284 25.09 -18.15 -36.72
N TYR A 285 25.27 -18.19 -38.04
CA TYR A 285 25.07 -19.33 -38.92
C TYR A 285 26.42 -20.02 -39.16
N ARG A 286 26.71 -21.11 -38.44
CA ARG A 286 27.66 -22.11 -38.95
C ARG A 286 27.10 -22.62 -40.28
N ASP A 287 27.92 -22.67 -41.33
CA ASP A 287 27.54 -23.26 -42.62
C ASP A 287 27.06 -24.72 -42.47
N THR A 288 27.51 -25.39 -41.40
CA THR A 288 27.03 -26.71 -40.99
C THR A 288 26.65 -26.73 -39.50
N PRO A 289 25.41 -26.38 -39.14
CA PRO A 289 25.00 -26.25 -37.74
C PRO A 289 25.00 -27.58 -36.97
N PHE A 290 24.99 -28.71 -37.68
CA PHE A 290 24.96 -30.05 -37.10
C PHE A 290 26.29 -30.80 -37.15
N THR A 291 27.36 -30.21 -37.71
CA THR A 291 28.66 -30.85 -37.76
C THR A 291 29.39 -30.64 -36.43
N VAL A 292 29.56 -31.75 -35.70
CA VAL A 292 30.35 -31.77 -34.47
C VAL A 292 31.83 -31.62 -34.84
N GLU A 293 32.54 -30.73 -34.16
CA GLU A 293 33.96 -30.53 -34.41
C GLU A 293 34.76 -31.82 -34.15
N PRO A 294 35.78 -32.12 -34.97
CA PRO A 294 36.58 -33.34 -34.80
C PRO A 294 37.27 -33.41 -33.44
N ASN A 295 37.58 -32.25 -32.84
CA ASN A 295 38.14 -32.17 -31.49
C ASN A 295 37.12 -32.55 -30.41
N ALA A 296 35.84 -32.25 -30.61
CA ALA A 296 34.79 -32.66 -29.68
C ALA A 296 34.56 -34.18 -29.72
N LEU A 297 34.73 -34.82 -30.87
CA LEU A 297 34.69 -36.29 -30.99
C LEU A 297 35.89 -36.97 -30.33
N LYS A 298 37.05 -36.30 -30.32
CA LYS A 298 38.30 -36.80 -29.72
C LYS A 298 38.44 -36.41 -28.23
N ALA A 299 37.55 -35.60 -27.69
CA ALA A 299 37.64 -35.10 -26.34
C ALA A 299 37.43 -36.22 -25.32
N LYS A 300 38.41 -36.42 -24.44
CA LYS A 300 38.31 -37.36 -23.33
C LYS A 300 37.72 -36.65 -22.10
N PRO A 301 36.81 -37.29 -21.34
CA PRO A 301 36.28 -36.69 -20.12
C PRO A 301 37.39 -36.54 -19.07
N SER A 302 37.32 -35.45 -18.30
CA SER A 302 38.27 -35.22 -17.18
C SER A 302 38.11 -36.28 -16.09
N GLU A 303 39.19 -36.52 -15.34
CA GLU A 303 39.23 -37.51 -14.25
C GLU A 303 38.10 -37.31 -13.23
N ARG A 304 37.77 -36.06 -12.90
CA ARG A 304 36.67 -35.71 -12.00
C ARG A 304 35.30 -36.14 -12.55
N VAL A 305 35.08 -36.00 -13.86
CA VAL A 305 33.82 -36.42 -14.49
C VAL A 305 33.71 -37.95 -14.47
N LEU A 306 34.81 -38.66 -14.70
CA LEU A 306 34.87 -40.11 -14.56
C LEU A 306 34.63 -40.56 -13.12
N GLU A 307 35.14 -39.83 -12.13
CA GLU A 307 34.90 -40.10 -10.71
C GLU A 307 33.42 -39.93 -10.34
N LEU A 308 32.79 -38.83 -10.78
CA LEU A 308 31.38 -38.54 -10.52
C LEU A 308 30.41 -39.48 -11.26
N ALA A 309 30.84 -40.03 -12.41
CA ALA A 309 30.07 -41.01 -13.15
C ALA A 309 30.05 -42.39 -12.46
N LYS A 310 30.96 -42.65 -11.50
CA LYS A 310 30.89 -43.88 -10.70
C LYS A 310 29.62 -43.86 -9.84
N PRO A 311 28.83 -44.94 -9.82
CA PRO A 311 27.61 -44.99 -9.03
C PRO A 311 27.95 -44.81 -7.55
N LYS A 312 27.19 -43.95 -6.86
CA LYS A 312 27.34 -43.78 -5.41
C LYS A 312 27.02 -45.11 -4.73
N LYS A 313 27.98 -45.65 -3.98
CA LYS A 313 27.77 -46.85 -3.17
C LYS A 313 26.63 -46.58 -2.18
N LEU A 314 25.52 -47.30 -2.34
CA LEU A 314 24.42 -47.26 -1.38
C LEU A 314 24.91 -47.94 -0.10
N SER A 315 25.10 -47.18 0.97
CA SER A 315 25.28 -47.77 2.30
C SER A 315 24.03 -48.57 2.64
N LYS A 316 24.15 -49.88 2.83
CA LYS A 316 23.06 -50.70 3.38
C LYS A 316 22.72 -50.13 4.75
N LYS A 317 21.49 -49.66 4.89
CA LYS A 317 20.87 -49.38 6.19
C LYS A 317 20.32 -50.69 6.74
#